data_AF-A0A9X2MAX6-F1
#
_entry.id   AF-A0A9X2MAX6-F1
#
_cell.length_a   1.000
_cell.length_b   1.000
_cell.length_c   1.000
_cell.angle_alpha   90.00
_cell.angle_beta   90.00
_cell.angle_gamma   90.00
#
_symmetry.space_group_name_H-M   'P 1'
#
loop_
_entity.id
_entity.type
_entity.pdbx_description
1 polymer ?
#
loop_
_entity_poly.entity_id
_entity_poly.type
_entity_poly.pdbx_seq_one_letter_code
_entity_poly.pdbx_strand_id
1 'polypeptide(L)' 'MFDQKKLDRINFLAKKNKEEGLTKEELAEREVLRKEYLENFRAHFKSRLENVKVVHTQEEYDELMKKNNN' A
#
# COMPACT_ATOMS: atom_id res chain seq x y z
N MET A 1 1.53 -8.83 10.19
CA MET A 1 2.60 -7.81 10.18
C MET A 1 3.70 -8.34 9.27
N PHE A 2 3.99 -7.64 8.18
CA PHE A 2 4.99 -8.07 7.21
C PHE A 2 6.41 -7.85 7.75
N ASP A 3 7.36 -8.70 7.38
CA ASP A 3 8.74 -8.62 7.86
C ASP A 3 9.45 -7.39 7.29
N GLN A 4 9.97 -6.54 8.18
CA GLN A 4 10.69 -5.33 7.81
C GLN A 4 11.93 -5.65 6.95
N LYS A 5 12.61 -6.77 7.22
CA LYS A 5 13.78 -7.19 6.44
C LYS A 5 13.42 -7.48 4.98
N LYS A 6 12.24 -8.08 4.74
CA LYS A 6 11.74 -8.33 3.39
C LYS A 6 11.37 -7.04 2.68
N LEU A 7 10.80 -6.07 3.40
CA LEU A 7 10.47 -4.75 2.86
C LEU A 7 11.74 -3.99 2.43
N ASP A 8 12.76 -3.99 3.28
CA ASP A 8 14.04 -3.35 3.01
C ASP A 8 14.72 -3.99 1.80
N ARG A 9 14.61 -5.33 1.66
CA ARG A 9 15.09 -6.06 0.48
C ARG A 9 14.36 -5.65 -0.79
N ILE A 10 13.02 -5.52 -0.77
CA ILE A 10 12.25 -5.01 -1.92
C ILE A 10 12.71 -3.60 -2.31
N ASN A 11 12.93 -2.71 -1.33
CA ASN A 11 13.38 -1.35 -1.57
C ASN A 11 14.80 -1.31 -2.16
N PHE A 12 15.70 -2.15 -1.65
CA PHE A 12 17.04 -2.32 -2.19
C PHE A 12 17.01 -2.77 -3.65
N LEU A 13 16.24 -3.82 -3.97
CA LEU A 13 16.07 -4.32 -5.33
C LEU A 13 15.42 -3.25 -6.25
N ALA A 14 14.47 -2.48 -5.74
CA ALA A 14 13.85 -1.39 -6.48
C ALA A 14 14.84 -0.25 -6.79
N LYS A 15 15.71 0.10 -5.82
CA LYS A 15 16.76 1.10 -6.02
C LYS A 15 17.79 0.62 -7.05
N LYS A 16 18.28 -0.61 -6.90
CA LYS A 16 19.20 -1.24 -7.85
C LYS A 16 18.63 -1.27 -9.26
N ASN A 17 17.36 -1.63 -9.42
CA ASN A 17 16.68 -1.62 -10.72
C ASN A 17 16.66 -0.24 -11.40
N LYS A 18 16.63 0.84 -10.61
CA LYS A 18 16.58 2.21 -11.12
C LYS A 18 17.97 2.70 -11.56
N GLU A 19 19.02 2.25 -10.88
CA GLU A 19 20.39 2.69 -11.11
C GLU A 19 21.09 1.84 -12.19
N GLU A 20 21.06 0.52 -12.04
CA GLU A 20 21.88 -0.42 -12.83
C GLU A 20 21.03 -1.45 -13.60
N GLY A 21 19.77 -1.63 -13.20
CA GLY A 21 18.89 -2.70 -13.70
C GLY A 21 18.98 -3.98 -12.85
N LEU A 22 17.97 -4.84 -12.97
CA LEU A 22 17.92 -6.12 -12.26
C LEU A 22 18.33 -7.28 -13.16
N THR A 23 19.04 -8.25 -12.59
CA THR A 23 19.21 -9.55 -13.24
C THR A 23 17.90 -10.35 -13.19
N LYS A 24 17.78 -11.39 -14.03
CA LYS A 24 16.58 -12.24 -14.06
C LYS A 24 16.28 -12.91 -12.71
N GLU A 25 17.32 -13.28 -11.97
CA GLU A 25 17.22 -13.90 -10.64
C GLU A 25 16.69 -12.89 -9.62
N GLU A 26 17.23 -11.67 -9.62
CA GLU A 26 16.79 -10.61 -8.71
C GLU A 26 15.37 -10.11 -9.04
N LEU A 27 14.99 -10.16 -10.32
CA LEU A 27 13.62 -9.87 -10.74
C LEU A 27 12.65 -10.92 -10.19
N ALA A 28 13.00 -12.20 -10.26
CA ALA A 28 12.20 -13.29 -9.70
C ALA A 28 12.10 -13.17 -8.17
N GLU A 29 13.22 -12.88 -7.49
CA GLU A 29 13.24 -12.62 -6.04
C GLU A 29 12.29 -11.46 -5.68
N ARG A 30 12.40 -10.34 -6.41
CA ARG A 30 11.56 -9.16 -6.19
C ARG A 30 10.08 -9.48 -6.39
N GLU A 31 9.71 -10.21 -7.44
CA GLU A 31 8.32 -10.57 -7.73
C GLU A 31 7.71 -11.43 -6.62
N VAL A 32 8.45 -12.44 -6.14
CA VAL A 32 8.02 -13.29 -5.02
C VAL A 32 7.79 -12.45 -3.77
N LEU A 33 8.75 -11.61 -3.41
CA LEU A 33 8.65 -10.73 -2.23
C LEU A 33 7.49 -9.73 -2.36
N ARG A 34 7.28 -9.18 -3.57
CA ARG A 34 6.17 -8.24 -3.83
C ARG A 34 4.81 -8.91 -3.70
N LYS A 35 4.68 -10.14 -4.17
CA LYS A 35 3.43 -10.91 -4.08
C LYS A 35 3.07 -11.15 -2.61
N GLU A 36 4.03 -11.62 -1.82
CA GLU A 36 3.83 -11.86 -0.38
C GLU A 36 3.46 -10.57 0.38
N TYR A 37 4.12 -9.44 0.04
CA TYR A 37 3.78 -8.14 0.59
C TYR A 37 2.35 -7.72 0.25
N LEU A 38 1.95 -7.85 -1.02
CA LEU A 38 0.63 -7.46 -1.49
C LEU A 38 -0.49 -8.29 -0.86
N GLU A 39 -0.29 -9.59 -0.67
CA GLU A 39 -1.27 -10.46 0.01
C GLU A 39 -1.48 -10.02 1.46
N ASN A 40 -0.39 -9.81 2.21
CA ASN A 40 -0.46 -9.29 3.58
C ASN A 40 -1.09 -7.90 3.63
N PHE A 41 -0.70 -7.02 2.72
CA PHE A 41 -1.24 -5.66 2.63
C PHE A 41 -2.74 -5.67 2.35
N ARG A 42 -3.21 -6.48 1.38
CA ARG A 42 -4.65 -6.61 1.05
C ARG A 42 -5.45 -7.15 2.21
N ALA A 43 -4.94 -8.16 2.92
CA ALA A 43 -5.61 -8.70 4.10
C ALA A 43 -5.75 -7.64 5.20
N HIS A 44 -4.66 -6.93 5.51
CA HIS A 44 -4.68 -5.84 6.49
C HIS A 44 -5.57 -4.68 6.04
N PHE A 45 -5.53 -4.28 4.77
CA PHE A 45 -6.33 -3.19 4.23
C PHE A 45 -7.82 -3.52 4.23
N LYS A 46 -8.20 -4.75 3.88
CA LYS A 46 -9.59 -5.21 3.96
C LYS A 46 -10.12 -5.16 5.40
N SER A 47 -9.34 -5.67 6.36
CA SER A 47 -9.69 -5.59 7.78
C SER A 47 -9.84 -4.13 8.25
N ARG A 48 -8.99 -3.22 7.77
CA ARG A 48 -9.14 -1.78 8.06
C ARG A 48 -10.43 -1.21 7.47
N LEU A 49 -10.76 -1.52 6.21
CA LEU A 49 -11.99 -1.06 5.55
C LEU A 49 -13.26 -1.58 6.22
N GLU A 50 -13.27 -2.83 6.70
CA GLU A 50 -14.40 -3.39 7.45
C GLU A 50 -14.69 -2.60 8.75
N ASN A 51 -13.66 -1.96 9.31
CA ASN A 51 -13.80 -1.09 10.48
C ASN A 51 -14.04 0.39 10.12
N VAL A 52 -14.00 0.77 8.84
CA VAL A 52 -14.34 2.13 8.41
C VAL A 52 -15.86 2.24 8.35
N LYS A 53 -16.42 3.07 9.23
CA LYS A 53 -17.83 3.45 9.19
C LYS A 53 -17.96 4.80 8.52
N VAL A 54 -18.86 4.91 7.54
CA VAL A 54 -19.27 6.21 7.01
C VAL A 54 -20.16 6.89 8.06
N VAL A 55 -19.68 7.99 8.63
CA VAL A 55 -20.30 8.67 9.79
C VAL A 55 -21.33 9.72 9.36
N HIS A 56 -21.21 10.24 8.14
CA HIS A 56 -22.06 11.31 7.61
C HIS A 56 -22.77 10.87 6.35
N THR A 57 -24.00 11.37 6.16
CA THR A 57 -24.68 11.25 4.86
C THR A 57 -23.99 12.12 3.82
N GLN A 58 -24.22 11.84 2.54
CA GLN A 58 -23.67 12.66 1.46
C GLN A 58 -24.13 14.12 1.56
N GLU A 59 -25.38 14.34 1.97
CA GLU A 59 -25.96 15.68 2.18
C GLU A 59 -25.27 16.43 3.33
N GLU A 60 -25.01 15.76 4.47
CA GLU A 60 -24.27 16.35 5.60
C GLU A 60 -22.82 16.70 5.21
N TYR A 61 -22.16 15.87 4.38
CA TYR A 61 -20.82 16.17 3.88
C TYR A 61 -20.80 17.39 2.97
N ASP A 62 -21.76 17.48 2.03
CA ASP A 62 -21.86 18.61 1.10
C ASP A 62 -22.14 19.93 1.85
N GLU A 63 -22.91 19.88 2.93
CA GLU A 63 -23.14 21.03 3.82
C GLU A 63 -21.89 21.44 4.60
N LEU A 64 -21.15 20.49 5.18
CA LEU A 64 -19.88 20.75 5.87
C LEU A 64 -18.84 21.39 4.95
N MET A 65 -18.74 20.90 3.71
CA MET A 65 -17.78 21.41 2.73
C MET A 65 -18.15 22.81 2.21
N LYS A 66 -19.45 23.15 2.12
CA LYS A 66 -19.90 24.51 1.81
C LYS A 66 -19.62 25.49 2.94
N LYS A 67 -19.71 25.03 4.20
CA LYS A 67 -19.53 25.88 5.40
C LYS A 67 -18.07 26.24 5.68
N ASN A 68 -17.11 25.42 5.26
CA ASN A 68 -15.67 25.66 5.43
C ASN A 68 -15.06 26.60 4.37
N ASN A 69 -15.78 26.88 3.28
CA ASN A 69 -15.33 27.74 2.19
C ASN A 69 -15.94 29.16 2.27
N ASN A 70 -16.51 29.53 3.41
CA ASN A 70 -17.15 30.82 3.67
C ASN A 70 -16.60 31.43 4.97
#